data_AF-A0A7G2K045-F1
#
_entry.id   AF-A0A7G2K045-F1
#
_cell.length_a   1.000
_cell.length_b   1.000
_cell.length_c   1.000
_cell.angle_alpha   90.00
_cell.angle_beta   90.00
_cell.angle_gamma   90.00
#
_symmetry.space_group_name_H-M   'P 1'
#
loop_
_entity.id
_entity.type
_entity.pdbx_description
1 polymer ?
#
loop_
_entity_poly.entity_id
_entity_poly.type
_entity_poly.pdbx_seq_one_letter_code
_entity_poly.pdbx_strand_id
1 'polypeptide(L)' 'IAILIGGLGGMAPSRRSDVARLGIKAVIAGTLANLMSATIAGLFIGLGAAAL' A
#
# COMPACT_ATOMS: atom_id res chain seq x y z
N ILE A 1 2.74 9.18 -4.19
CA ILE A 1 2.58 9.24 -5.67
C ILE A 1 3.71 10.01 -6.34
N ALA A 2 3.96 11.28 -6.00
CA ALA A 2 5.04 12.08 -6.61
C ALA A 2 6.43 11.40 -6.53
N ILE A 3 6.75 10.79 -5.37
CA ILE A 3 7.98 9.99 -5.20
C ILE A 3 8.04 8.80 -6.17
N LEU A 4 6.92 8.11 -6.40
CA LEU A 4 6.85 6.99 -7.37
C LEU A 4 6.97 7.50 -8.81
N ILE A 5 6.35 8.63 -9.14
CA ILE A 5 6.50 9.27 -10.47
C ILE A 5 7.95 9.71 -10.70
N GLY A 6 8.63 10.25 -9.69
CA GLY A 6 10.03 10.66 -9.78
C GLY A 6 10.99 9.47 -9.87
N GLY A 7 10.83 8.47 -8.99
CA GLY A 7 11.65 7.27 -8.95
C GLY A 7 11.38 6.31 -10.10
N LEU A 8 10.20 5.65 -10.09
CA LEU A 8 9.81 4.69 -11.14
C LEU A 8 9.63 5.36 -12.51
N GLY A 9 9.02 6.55 -12.55
CA GLY A 9 8.90 7.29 -13.81
C GLY A 9 10.23 7.88 -14.30
N GLY A 10 11.24 8.02 -13.44
CA GLY A 10 12.62 8.34 -13.84
C GLY A 10 13.36 7.12 -14.41
N MET A 11 13.15 5.94 -13.82
CA MET A 11 13.70 4.67 -14.31
C MET A 11 13.04 4.20 -15.62
N ALA A 12 11.77 4.52 -15.84
CA ALA A 12 11.04 4.22 -17.07
C ALA A 12 10.28 5.47 -17.58
N PRO A 13 10.98 6.42 -18.26
CA PRO A 13 10.41 7.69 -18.70
C PRO A 13 9.16 7.56 -19.58
N SER A 14 9.13 6.57 -20.47
CA SER A 14 8.00 6.27 -21.35
C SER A 14 6.74 5.83 -20.61
N ARG A 15 6.85 5.38 -19.35
CA ARG A 15 5.73 4.91 -18.52
C ARG A 15 5.31 5.89 -17.42
N ARG A 16 5.89 7.10 -17.39
CA ARG A 16 5.59 8.10 -16.35
C ARG A 16 4.11 8.48 -16.29
N SER A 17 3.44 8.53 -17.45
CA SER A 17 1.99 8.72 -17.58
C SER A 17 1.21 7.63 -16.85
N ASP A 18 1.60 6.37 -17.04
CA ASP A 18 0.91 5.22 -16.43
C ASP A 18 1.06 5.24 -14.91
N VAL A 19 2.27 5.53 -14.41
CA VAL A 19 2.54 5.66 -12.98
C VAL A 19 1.70 6.77 -12.35
N ALA A 20 1.57 7.91 -13.03
CA ALA A 20 0.72 9.01 -12.57
C ALA A 20 -0.76 8.62 -12.55
N ARG A 21 -1.25 7.99 -13.64
CA ARG A 21 -2.64 7.56 -13.78
C ARG A 21 -3.04 6.48 -12.77
N LEU A 22 -2.13 5.57 -12.44
CA LEU A 22 -2.37 4.51 -11.45
C LEU A 22 -2.16 4.98 -10.00
N GLY A 23 -1.64 6.18 -9.78
CA GLY A 23 -1.23 6.66 -8.45
C GLY A 23 -2.32 6.56 -7.38
N ILE A 24 -3.55 7.00 -7.66
CA ILE A 24 -4.66 6.92 -6.69
C ILE A 24 -5.06 5.47 -6.41
N LYS A 25 -5.09 4.61 -7.45
CA LYS A 25 -5.35 3.18 -7.28
C LYS A 25 -4.28 2.51 -6.41
N ALA A 26 -3.02 2.88 -6.59
CA ALA A 26 -1.91 2.39 -5.78
C ALA A 26 -2.01 2.81 -4.31
N VAL A 27 -2.48 4.04 -4.03
CA VAL A 27 -2.73 4.49 -2.65
C VAL A 27 -3.82 3.66 -2.00
N ILE A 28 -4.96 3.49 -2.67
CA ILE A 28 -6.07 2.69 -2.15
C ILE A 28 -5.62 1.24 -1.90
N ALA A 29 -4.90 0.65 -2.85
CA ALA A 29 -4.35 -0.70 -2.70
C ALA A 29 -3.38 -0.80 -1.51
N GLY A 30 -2.48 0.17 -1.34
CA GLY A 30 -1.54 0.22 -0.21
C GLY A 30 -2.26 0.39 1.14
N THR A 31 -3.27 1.25 1.20
CA THR A 31 -4.10 1.42 2.41
C THR A 31 -4.82 0.13 2.78
N LEU A 32 -5.44 -0.56 1.81
CA LEU A 32 -6.10 -1.84 2.05
C LEU A 32 -5.12 -2.93 2.49
N ALA A 33 -3.92 -2.97 1.91
CA ALA A 33 -2.87 -3.90 2.36
C ALA A 33 -2.46 -3.65 3.82
N ASN A 34 -2.33 -2.38 4.23
CA ASN A 34 -2.04 -2.04 5.62
C ASN A 34 -3.19 -2.40 6.56
N LEU A 35 -4.44 -2.15 6.17
CA LEU A 35 -5.63 -2.53 6.96
C LEU A 35 -5.77 -4.04 7.11
N MET A 36 -5.43 -4.81 6.07
CA MET A 36 -5.40 -6.26 6.13
C MET A 36 -4.37 -6.75 7.15
N SER A 37 -3.13 -6.22 7.09
CA SER A 37 -2.10 -6.52 8.09
C SER A 37 -2.53 -6.14 9.50
N ALA A 38 -3.18 -4.98 9.67
CA ALA A 38 -3.71 -4.56 10.96
C ALA A 38 -4.83 -5.48 11.48
N THR A 39 -5.70 -5.97 10.60
CA THR A 39 -6.76 -6.94 10.95
C THR A 39 -6.16 -8.26 11.42
N ILE A 40 -5.13 -8.75 10.72
CA ILE A 40 -4.43 -9.98 11.10
C ILE A 40 -3.74 -9.79 12.46
N ALA A 41 -3.05 -8.67 12.67
CA ALA A 41 -2.43 -8.36 13.96
C ALA A 41 -3.48 -8.26 15.08
N GLY A 42 -4.60 -7.58 14.83
CA GLY A 42 -5.71 -7.46 15.78
C GLY A 42 -6.34 -8.80 16.14
N LEU A 43 -6.46 -9.72 15.17
CA LEU A 43 -6.93 -11.08 15.41
C LEU A 43 -6.01 -11.83 16.39
N PHE A 44 -4.69 -11.80 16.16
CA PHE A 44 -3.74 -12.47 17.05
C PHE A 44 -3.65 -11.83 18.44
N ILE A 45 -3.71 -10.50 18.52
CA ILE A 45 -3.74 -9.79 19.80
C ILE A 45 -5.02 -10.13 20.57
N GLY A 46 -6.18 -10.12 19.90
CA GLY A 46 -7.46 -10.47 20.52
C GLY A 46 -7.50 -11.92 21.01
N LEU A 47 -7.00 -12.87 20.22
CA LEU A 47 -6.89 -14.27 20.62
C LEU A 47 -5.91 -14.47 21.80
N GLY A 48 -4.78 -13.77 21.80
CA GLY A 48 -3.82 -13.80 22.92
C GLY A 48 -4.38 -13.20 24.20
N ALA A 49 -5.19 -12.14 24.11
CA ALA A 49 -5.86 -11.53 25.26
C ALA A 49 -7.00 -12.39 25.82
N ALA A 50 -7.67 -13.20 24.99
CA ALA A 50 -8.72 -14.12 25.43
C ALA A 50 -8.17 -15.39 26.13
N ALA A 51 -6.85 -15.64 26.04
CA ALA A 51 -6.19 -16.81 26.61
C ALA A 51 -5.56 -16.56 28.00
N LEU A 52 -5.58 -15.31 28.50
CA LEU A 52 -5.13 -14.89 29.84
C LEU A 52 -6.33 -14.63 30.75
#